data_AF-A0A1E4K6P7-F1
#
_entry.id   AF-A0A1E4K6P7-F1
#
_cell.length_a   1.000
_cell.length_b   1.000
_cell.length_c   1.000
_cell.angle_alpha   90.00
_cell.angle_beta   90.00
_cell.angle_gamma   90.00
#
_symmetry.space_group_name_H-M   'P 1'
#
loop_
_entity.id
_entity.type
_entity.pdbx_description
1 polymer ?
#
loop_
_entity_poly.entity_id
_entity_poly.type
_entity_poly.pdbx_seq_one_letter_code
_entity_poly.pdbx_strand_id
1 'polypeptide(L)'
;MLSDGVSRFLQHFAQRGLSAKVMLEQTWTLERFQGAVGDVPISTLGPLEMDRFPAALAVWPSNASKRKAYRGLSVPEVLAKAKREGHSAAIAPRTKEKHFDRLRVFFGWCVDRKALSENPATKIHFTTKEQDNTPVRREFTAAERRRVFDAEAFAALKKPQQFWAPLLALYSGMRVNELGQLYADGLDCVNRICDSQSGAFEVSGALHRPWIEEASCLPAGSPPGDHAGHPVY
;
A
#
# COMPACT_ATOMS: atom_id res chain seq x y z
N MET A 1 -12.88 -15.55 24.90
CA MET A 1 -13.82 -15.12 23.85
C MET A 1 -13.06 -14.80 22.56
N LEU A 2 -13.74 -14.50 21.45
CA LEU A 2 -13.11 -14.12 20.18
C LEU A 2 -12.31 -12.82 20.34
N SER A 3 -12.85 -11.85 21.07
CA SER A 3 -12.18 -10.61 21.47
C SER A 3 -10.81 -10.85 22.13
N ASP A 4 -10.75 -11.77 23.09
CA ASP A 4 -9.50 -12.17 23.76
C ASP A 4 -8.51 -12.82 22.78
N GLY A 5 -9.02 -13.69 21.90
CA GLY A 5 -8.21 -14.36 20.88
C GLY A 5 -7.56 -13.39 19.92
N VAL A 6 -8.35 -12.44 19.40
CA VAL A 6 -7.88 -11.36 18.53
C VAL A 6 -6.80 -10.54 19.25
N SER A 7 -7.04 -10.15 20.50
CA SER A 7 -6.08 -9.37 21.28
C SER A 7 -4.74 -10.11 21.47
N ARG A 8 -4.80 -11.40 21.84
CA ARG A 8 -3.59 -12.24 21.99
C ARG A 8 -2.86 -12.47 20.68
N PHE A 9 -3.60 -12.64 19.58
CA PHE A 9 -3.02 -12.79 18.25
C PHE A 9 -2.27 -11.52 17.82
N LEU A 10 -2.88 -10.34 18.01
CA LEU A 10 -2.25 -9.07 17.67
C LEU A 10 -1.00 -8.80 18.52
N GLN A 11 -1.01 -9.16 19.81
CA GLN A 11 0.18 -9.09 20.66
C GLN A 11 1.30 -10.02 20.15
N HIS A 12 0.95 -11.26 19.79
CA HIS A 12 1.92 -12.20 19.20
C HIS A 12 2.49 -11.67 17.88
N PHE A 13 1.67 -11.05 17.03
CA PHE A 13 2.10 -10.45 15.77
C PHE A 13 3.03 -9.25 15.99
N ALA A 14 2.75 -8.41 16.99
CA ALA A 14 3.60 -7.29 17.36
C ALA A 14 5.01 -7.75 17.81
N GLN A 15 5.08 -8.82 18.59
CA GLN A 15 6.36 -9.40 19.05
C GLN A 15 7.21 -9.96 17.91
N ARG A 16 6.61 -10.33 16.77
CA ARG A 16 7.33 -10.86 15.60
C ARG A 16 7.97 -9.79 14.72
N GLY A 17 7.84 -8.51 15.06
CA GLY A 17 8.46 -7.42 14.28
C GLY A 17 7.87 -7.24 12.89
N LEU A 18 6.58 -7.56 12.69
CA LEU A 18 5.89 -7.35 11.41
C LEU A 18 5.76 -5.86 11.08
N SER A 19 5.70 -5.53 9.79
CA SER A 19 5.53 -4.13 9.37
C SER A 19 4.23 -3.53 9.91
N ALA A 20 4.27 -2.24 10.24
CA ALA A 20 3.10 -1.50 10.74
C ALA A 20 1.88 -1.60 9.80
N LYS A 21 2.12 -1.67 8.49
CA LYS A 21 1.08 -1.88 7.48
C LYS A 21 0.38 -3.23 7.64
N VAL A 22 1.14 -4.31 7.79
CA VAL A 22 0.58 -5.65 7.96
C VAL A 22 -0.24 -5.73 9.25
N MET A 23 0.28 -5.15 10.33
CA MET A 23 -0.44 -5.03 11.60
C MET A 23 -1.78 -4.33 11.42
N LEU A 24 -1.78 -3.16 10.78
CA LEU A 24 -2.99 -2.37 10.56
C LEU A 24 -4.05 -3.13 9.74
N GLU A 25 -3.62 -3.78 8.65
CA GLU A 25 -4.52 -4.54 7.79
C GLU A 25 -5.08 -5.79 8.48
N GLN A 26 -4.29 -6.44 9.34
CA GLN A 26 -4.73 -7.56 10.17
C GLN A 26 -5.75 -7.10 11.21
N THR A 27 -5.42 -6.08 12.01
CA THR A 27 -6.31 -5.50 13.02
C THR A 27 -7.67 -5.14 12.44
N TRP A 28 -7.70 -4.35 11.36
CA TRP A 28 -8.96 -3.94 10.73
C TRP A 28 -9.79 -5.10 10.18
N THR A 29 -9.15 -6.19 9.76
CA THR A 29 -9.88 -7.37 9.28
C THR A 29 -10.49 -8.13 10.44
N LEU A 30 -9.74 -8.32 11.53
CA LEU A 30 -10.21 -9.04 12.71
C LEU A 30 -11.29 -8.27 13.46
N GLU A 31 -11.15 -6.96 13.62
CA GLU A 31 -12.20 -6.10 14.20
C GLU A 31 -13.49 -6.15 13.38
N ARG A 32 -13.37 -6.12 12.05
CA ARG A 32 -14.53 -6.21 11.15
C ARG A 32 -15.17 -7.60 11.19
N PHE A 33 -14.37 -8.65 11.29
CA PHE A 33 -14.87 -10.01 11.47
C PHE A 33 -15.60 -10.15 12.80
N GLN A 34 -14.97 -9.78 13.91
CA GLN A 34 -15.57 -9.81 15.25
C GLN A 34 -16.87 -9.00 15.30
N GLY A 35 -16.90 -7.80 14.73
CA GLY A 35 -18.14 -7.00 14.70
C GLY A 35 -19.22 -7.56 13.78
N ALA A 36 -18.88 -8.38 12.77
CA ALA A 36 -19.85 -9.02 11.89
C ALA A 36 -20.45 -10.29 12.52
N VAL A 37 -19.64 -11.07 13.24
CA VAL A 37 -20.06 -12.37 13.81
C VAL A 37 -20.46 -12.29 15.28
N GLY A 38 -20.08 -11.22 15.97
CA GLY A 38 -20.26 -11.04 17.41
C GLY A 38 -19.09 -11.59 18.23
N ASP A 39 -19.08 -11.32 19.53
CA ASP A 39 -18.08 -11.87 20.44
C ASP A 39 -18.52 -13.24 20.96
N VAL A 40 -18.12 -14.28 20.22
CA VAL A 40 -18.43 -15.68 20.52
C VAL A 40 -17.18 -16.42 21.02
N PRO A 41 -17.32 -17.57 21.70
CA PRO A 41 -16.16 -18.40 22.02
C PRO A 41 -15.43 -18.86 20.75
N ILE A 42 -14.10 -18.84 20.75
CA ILE A 42 -13.30 -19.24 19.57
C ILE A 42 -13.60 -20.68 19.16
N SER A 43 -13.83 -21.57 20.13
CA SER A 43 -14.13 -22.98 19.91
C SER A 43 -15.44 -23.24 19.18
N THR A 44 -16.34 -22.26 19.07
CA THR A 44 -17.62 -22.39 18.36
C THR A 44 -17.57 -21.82 16.95
N LEU A 45 -16.44 -21.24 16.52
CA LEU A 45 -16.31 -20.65 15.19
C LEU A 45 -16.33 -21.76 14.13
N GLY A 46 -17.32 -21.70 13.24
CA GLY A 46 -17.50 -22.71 12.21
C GLY A 46 -18.06 -22.13 10.91
N PRO A 47 -18.70 -22.97 10.08
CA PRO A 47 -19.25 -22.56 8.79
C PRO A 47 -20.23 -21.38 8.87
N LEU A 48 -21.07 -21.35 9.91
CA LEU A 48 -22.09 -20.31 10.09
C LEU A 48 -21.47 -18.90 10.19
N GLU A 49 -20.41 -18.74 10.98
CA GLU A 49 -19.69 -17.47 11.12
C GLU A 49 -18.91 -17.13 9.85
N MET A 50 -18.39 -18.15 9.15
CA MET A 50 -17.72 -17.97 7.87
C MET A 50 -18.67 -17.50 6.75
N ASP A 51 -19.96 -17.83 6.83
CA ASP A 51 -20.99 -17.34 5.90
C ASP A 51 -21.47 -15.92 6.26
N ARG A 52 -21.54 -15.60 7.55
CA ARG A 52 -21.94 -14.26 8.04
C ARG A 52 -20.98 -13.17 7.59
N PHE A 53 -19.68 -13.44 7.56
CA PHE A 53 -18.69 -12.42 7.26
C PHE A 53 -18.73 -11.92 5.79
N PRO A 54 -18.75 -12.78 4.76
CA PRO A 54 -18.99 -12.37 3.37
C PRO A 54 -20.32 -11.62 3.19
N ALA A 55 -21.38 -12.04 3.88
CA ALA A 55 -22.67 -11.36 3.86
C ALA A 55 -22.57 -9.93 4.45
N ALA A 56 -21.83 -9.77 5.55
CA ALA A 56 -21.53 -8.45 6.12
C ALA A 56 -20.70 -7.58 5.16
N LEU A 57 -19.69 -8.18 4.51
CA LEU A 57 -18.87 -7.51 3.50
C LEU A 57 -19.69 -7.04 2.28
N ALA A 58 -20.76 -7.74 1.89
CA ALA A 58 -21.62 -7.35 0.77
C ALA A 58 -22.43 -6.06 1.03
N VAL A 59 -22.70 -5.76 2.30
CA VAL A 59 -23.43 -4.55 2.73
C VAL A 59 -22.47 -3.46 3.21
N TRP A 60 -21.18 -3.77 3.32
CA TRP A 60 -20.20 -2.86 3.90
C TRP A 60 -19.98 -1.61 3.01
N PRO A 61 -20.08 -0.39 3.57
CA PRO A 61 -19.94 0.80 2.77
C PRO A 61 -18.52 1.03 2.29
N SER A 62 -18.40 1.37 1.00
CA SER A 62 -17.11 1.76 0.39
C SER A 62 -16.47 2.89 1.18
N ASN A 63 -15.20 2.72 1.55
CA ASN A 63 -14.43 3.68 2.34
C ASN A 63 -15.12 4.11 3.65
N ALA A 64 -15.84 3.22 4.33
CA ALA A 64 -16.58 3.50 5.56
C ALA A 64 -15.77 4.33 6.57
N SER A 65 -14.52 3.95 6.83
CA SER A 65 -13.63 4.65 7.78
C SER A 65 -13.34 6.10 7.41
N LYS A 66 -13.41 6.46 6.13
CA LYS A 66 -13.13 7.82 5.63
C LYS A 66 -14.40 8.69 5.58
N ARG A 67 -15.58 8.09 5.44
CA ARG A 67 -16.85 8.80 5.28
C ARG A 67 -17.32 9.37 6.61
N LYS A 68 -17.64 10.67 6.64
CA LYS A 68 -18.19 11.35 7.84
C LYS A 68 -19.41 10.64 8.41
N ALA A 69 -20.25 10.06 7.55
CA ALA A 69 -21.46 9.34 7.95
C ALA A 69 -21.23 8.09 8.81
N TYR A 70 -20.05 7.45 8.72
CA TYR A 70 -19.73 6.22 9.47
C TYR A 70 -18.57 6.40 10.44
N ARG A 71 -18.04 7.64 10.57
CA ARG A 71 -16.91 7.92 11.45
C ARG A 71 -17.32 7.74 12.91
N GLY A 72 -16.50 6.99 13.67
CA GLY A 72 -16.73 6.74 15.09
C GLY A 72 -17.78 5.68 15.40
N LEU A 73 -18.44 5.11 14.38
CA LEU A 73 -19.36 3.99 14.56
C LEU A 73 -18.58 2.68 14.67
N SER A 74 -19.03 1.79 15.55
CA SER A 74 -18.59 0.41 15.62
C SER A 74 -19.02 -0.38 14.38
N VAL A 75 -18.35 -1.51 14.12
CA VAL A 75 -18.65 -2.38 12.97
C VAL A 75 -20.14 -2.81 12.93
N PRO A 76 -20.77 -3.27 14.03
CA PRO A 76 -22.21 -3.57 14.03
C PRO A 76 -23.08 -2.37 13.67
N GLU A 77 -22.77 -1.18 14.20
CA GLU A 77 -23.51 0.06 13.91
C GLU A 77 -23.38 0.49 12.46
N VAL A 78 -22.18 0.36 11.88
CA VAL A 78 -21.95 0.60 10.45
C VAL A 78 -22.79 -0.35 9.61
N LEU A 79 -22.82 -1.64 9.92
CA LEU A 79 -23.63 -2.63 9.21
C LEU A 79 -25.13 -2.34 9.34
N ALA A 80 -25.61 -2.00 10.54
CA ALA A 80 -27.00 -1.66 10.77
C ALA A 80 -27.43 -0.40 10.00
N LYS A 81 -26.57 0.63 10.00
CA LYS A 81 -26.80 1.87 9.24
C LYS A 81 -26.79 1.62 7.73
N ALA A 82 -25.79 0.89 7.23
CA ALA A 82 -25.67 0.57 5.82
C ALA A 82 -26.87 -0.25 5.31
N LYS A 83 -27.35 -1.22 6.09
CA LYS A 83 -28.59 -1.97 5.78
C LYS A 83 -29.80 -1.04 5.70
N ARG A 84 -29.96 -0.11 6.64
CA ARG A 84 -31.07 0.85 6.67
C ARG A 84 -31.05 1.80 5.48
N GLU A 85 -29.87 2.21 5.05
CA GLU A 85 -29.67 3.09 3.90
C GLU A 85 -29.72 2.34 2.56
N GLY A 86 -30.03 1.03 2.57
CA GLY A 86 -30.10 0.21 1.35
C GLY A 86 -28.75 0.06 0.65
N HIS A 87 -27.64 0.21 1.38
CA HIS A 87 -26.31 0.15 0.77
C HIS A 87 -25.99 -1.28 0.37
N SER A 88 -25.86 -1.51 -0.93
CA SER A 88 -25.26 -2.74 -1.47
C SER A 88 -24.11 -2.32 -2.38
N ALA A 89 -22.89 -2.52 -1.89
CA ALA A 89 -21.70 -2.29 -2.68
C ALA A 89 -20.96 -3.62 -2.76
N ALA A 90 -20.96 -4.22 -3.96
CA ALA A 90 -20.22 -5.45 -4.18
C ALA A 90 -18.73 -5.19 -3.96
N ILE A 91 -18.19 -5.64 -2.82
CA ILE A 91 -16.75 -5.70 -2.61
C ILE A 91 -16.15 -6.63 -3.66
N ALA A 92 -15.10 -6.16 -4.34
CA ALA A 92 -14.39 -6.94 -5.34
C ALA A 92 -13.92 -8.29 -4.77
N PRO A 93 -13.98 -9.39 -5.55
CA PRO A 93 -13.60 -10.73 -5.07
C PRO A 93 -12.20 -10.77 -4.46
N ARG A 94 -11.22 -10.09 -5.08
CA ARG A 94 -9.84 -9.96 -4.58
C ARG A 94 -9.74 -9.32 -3.20
N THR A 95 -10.65 -8.39 -2.87
CA THR A 95 -10.69 -7.76 -1.54
C THR A 95 -11.30 -8.71 -0.50
N LYS A 96 -12.30 -9.51 -0.87
CA LYS A 96 -12.82 -10.59 -0.02
C LYS A 96 -11.73 -11.63 0.26
N GLU A 97 -11.00 -12.07 -0.77
CA GLU A 97 -9.90 -13.03 -0.62
C GLU A 97 -8.84 -12.52 0.36
N LYS A 98 -8.43 -11.25 0.22
CA LYS A 98 -7.52 -10.60 1.16
C LYS A 98 -8.01 -10.67 2.61
N HIS A 99 -9.29 -10.45 2.86
CA HIS A 99 -9.81 -10.60 4.22
C HIS A 99 -9.73 -12.06 4.69
N PHE A 100 -10.04 -13.02 3.83
CA PHE A 100 -9.96 -14.45 4.16
C PHE A 100 -8.53 -14.97 4.32
N ASP A 101 -7.54 -14.45 3.59
CA ASP A 101 -6.12 -14.73 3.82
C ASP A 101 -5.72 -14.38 5.26
N ARG A 102 -6.16 -13.21 5.73
CA ARG A 102 -5.90 -12.72 7.08
C ARG A 102 -6.59 -13.58 8.13
N LEU A 103 -7.85 -13.96 7.89
CA LEU A 103 -8.58 -14.89 8.75
C LEU A 103 -7.92 -16.27 8.80
N ARG A 104 -7.45 -16.81 7.66
CA ARG A 104 -6.73 -18.07 7.63
C ARG A 104 -5.48 -18.03 8.49
N VAL A 105 -4.72 -16.94 8.46
CA VAL A 105 -3.54 -16.76 9.31
C VAL A 105 -3.93 -16.73 10.79
N PHE A 106 -4.99 -16.01 11.16
CA PHE A 106 -5.50 -15.96 12.53
C PHE A 106 -5.98 -17.34 13.01
N PHE A 107 -6.80 -18.02 12.23
CA PHE A 107 -7.32 -19.34 12.61
C PHE A 107 -6.24 -20.42 12.61
N GLY A 108 -5.23 -20.35 11.73
CA GLY A 108 -4.05 -21.20 11.81
C GLY A 108 -3.35 -21.05 13.16
N TRP A 109 -3.12 -19.81 13.60
CA TRP A 109 -2.56 -19.52 14.92
C TRP A 109 -3.41 -20.03 16.09
N CYS A 110 -4.75 -20.02 15.94
CA CYS A 110 -5.67 -20.60 16.92
C CYS A 110 -5.58 -22.13 16.95
N VAL A 111 -5.43 -22.78 15.81
CA VAL A 111 -5.23 -24.23 15.70
C VAL A 111 -3.90 -24.64 16.32
N ASP A 112 -2.81 -23.91 16.06
CA ASP A 112 -1.50 -24.16 16.67
C ASP A 112 -1.54 -24.13 18.21
N ARG A 113 -2.47 -23.34 18.77
CA ARG A 113 -2.71 -23.21 20.23
C ARG A 113 -3.79 -24.15 20.75
N LYS A 114 -4.31 -25.04 19.91
CA LYS A 114 -5.40 -25.96 20.24
C LYS A 114 -6.68 -25.25 20.70
N ALA A 115 -6.87 -23.99 20.32
CA ALA A 115 -8.11 -23.25 20.55
C ALA A 115 -9.18 -23.61 19.50
N LEU A 116 -8.75 -24.11 18.35
CA LEU A 116 -9.56 -24.72 17.30
C LEU A 116 -8.96 -26.08 16.93
N SER A 117 -9.80 -27.02 16.52
CA SER A 117 -9.36 -28.31 15.95
C SER A 117 -8.90 -28.16 14.50
N GLU A 118 -9.60 -27.34 13.74
CA GLU A 118 -9.31 -27.06 12.33
C GLU A 118 -9.58 -25.59 12.00
N ASN A 119 -8.99 -25.12 10.90
CA ASN A 119 -9.17 -23.75 10.45
C ASN A 119 -10.42 -23.64 9.56
N PRO A 120 -11.48 -22.92 10.01
CA PRO A 120 -12.76 -22.87 9.30
C PRO A 120 -12.69 -22.08 7.97
N ALA A 121 -11.66 -21.26 7.77
CA ALA A 121 -11.47 -20.46 6.55
C ALA A 121 -10.63 -21.17 5.47
N THR A 122 -10.13 -22.39 5.74
CA THR A 122 -9.17 -23.09 4.88
C THR A 122 -9.66 -23.30 3.46
N LYS A 123 -10.94 -23.69 3.29
CA LYS A 123 -11.51 -24.06 1.99
C LYS A 123 -12.29 -22.94 1.30
N ILE A 124 -12.27 -21.73 1.86
CA ILE A 124 -13.11 -20.62 1.40
C ILE A 124 -12.28 -19.69 0.53
N HIS A 125 -12.56 -19.69 -0.78
CA HIS A 125 -11.87 -18.85 -1.75
C HIS A 125 -12.87 -18.06 -2.60
N PHE A 126 -12.54 -16.80 -2.87
CA PHE A 126 -13.27 -15.85 -3.69
C PHE A 126 -12.55 -15.53 -5.00
N THR A 127 -11.29 -15.95 -5.13
CA THR A 127 -10.53 -15.87 -6.39
C THR A 127 -9.96 -17.23 -6.73
N THR A 128 -9.74 -17.47 -8.03
CA THR A 128 -8.99 -18.63 -8.49
C THR A 128 -7.49 -18.33 -8.50
N LYS A 129 -6.65 -19.38 -8.54
CA LYS A 129 -5.19 -19.20 -8.67
C LYS A 129 -4.84 -18.45 -9.96
N GLU A 130 -5.58 -18.71 -11.03
CA GLU A 130 -5.41 -18.02 -12.31
C GLU A 130 -5.73 -16.52 -12.18
N GLN A 131 -6.83 -16.17 -11.52
CA GLN A 131 -7.20 -14.77 -11.28
C GLN A 131 -6.19 -14.03 -10.42
N ASP A 132 -5.60 -14.71 -9.45
CA ASP A 132 -4.57 -14.14 -8.56
C ASP A 132 -3.23 -13.91 -9.28
N ASN A 133 -2.90 -14.80 -10.22
CA ASN A 133 -1.67 -14.75 -11.01
C ASN A 133 -1.80 -13.91 -12.29
N THR A 134 -3.02 -13.60 -12.72
CA THR A 134 -3.26 -12.80 -13.92
C THR A 134 -2.91 -11.34 -13.65
N PRO A 135 -1.99 -10.72 -14.41
CA PRO A 135 -1.70 -9.31 -14.28
C PRO A 135 -2.96 -8.51 -14.63
N VAL A 136 -3.55 -7.85 -13.63
CA VAL A 136 -4.73 -6.97 -13.82
C VAL A 136 -4.37 -5.75 -14.69
N ARG A 137 -3.08 -5.43 -14.82
CA ARG A 137 -2.58 -4.29 -15.56
C ARG A 137 -1.98 -4.73 -16.89
N ARG A 138 -2.53 -4.19 -17.97
CA ARG A 138 -1.96 -4.25 -19.31
C ARG A 138 -0.69 -3.40 -19.38
N GLU A 139 0.28 -3.85 -20.15
CA GLU A 139 1.44 -3.04 -20.53
C GLU A 139 1.03 -1.87 -21.43
N PHE A 140 1.67 -0.71 -21.25
CA PHE A 140 1.46 0.42 -22.16
C PHE A 140 1.93 0.06 -23.57
N THR A 141 1.14 0.40 -24.58
CA THR A 141 1.58 0.31 -25.99
C THR A 141 2.70 1.33 -26.26
N ALA A 142 3.46 1.14 -27.35
CA ALA A 142 4.49 2.09 -27.75
C ALA A 142 3.92 3.51 -27.99
N ALA A 143 2.70 3.61 -28.53
CA ALA A 143 2.03 4.90 -28.75
C ALA A 143 1.64 5.57 -27.42
N GLU A 144 1.13 4.81 -26.46
CA GLU A 144 0.80 5.33 -25.13
C GLU A 144 2.04 5.76 -24.37
N ARG A 145 3.14 5.00 -24.44
CA ARG A 145 4.42 5.40 -23.85
C ARG A 145 4.92 6.71 -24.44
N ARG A 146 4.91 6.85 -25.78
CA ARG A 146 5.28 8.11 -26.44
C ARG A 146 4.40 9.29 -25.99
N ARG A 147 3.10 9.06 -25.79
CA ARG A 147 2.18 10.10 -25.29
C ARG A 147 2.42 10.45 -23.83
N VAL A 148 2.76 9.48 -22.98
CA VAL A 148 3.12 9.74 -21.58
C VAL A 148 4.37 10.61 -21.52
N PHE A 149 5.39 10.29 -22.32
CA PHE A 149 6.68 11.00 -22.39
C PHE A 149 6.72 12.05 -23.51
N ASP A 150 5.57 12.60 -23.88
CA ASP A 150 5.49 13.65 -24.88
C ASP A 150 6.18 14.92 -24.36
N ALA A 151 6.96 15.59 -25.22
CA ALA A 151 7.80 16.70 -24.82
C ALA A 151 6.98 17.90 -24.32
N GLU A 152 5.85 18.21 -24.94
CA GLU A 152 4.97 19.31 -24.52
C GLU A 152 4.27 18.97 -23.20
N ALA A 153 3.80 17.73 -23.07
CA ALA A 153 3.18 17.24 -21.84
C ALA A 153 4.16 17.25 -20.65
N PHE A 154 5.41 16.83 -20.87
CA PHE A 154 6.47 16.88 -19.86
C PHE A 154 6.91 18.30 -19.54
N ALA A 155 6.96 19.18 -20.55
CA ALA A 155 7.23 20.60 -20.35
C ALA A 155 6.13 21.26 -19.49
N ALA A 156 4.87 20.84 -19.61
CA ALA A 156 3.79 21.39 -18.78
C ALA A 156 3.87 21.02 -17.28
N LEU A 157 4.75 20.10 -16.88
CA LEU A 157 4.90 19.67 -15.49
C LEU A 157 5.53 20.76 -14.62
N LYS A 158 4.88 21.07 -13.49
CA LYS A 158 5.24 22.20 -12.63
C LYS A 158 6.15 21.84 -11.45
N LYS A 159 6.28 20.54 -11.16
CA LYS A 159 6.99 20.06 -9.96
C LYS A 159 8.19 19.22 -10.37
N PRO A 160 9.39 19.44 -9.79
CA PRO A 160 10.59 18.66 -10.11
C PRO A 160 10.37 17.15 -10.01
N GLN A 161 9.66 16.68 -8.96
CA GLN A 161 9.39 15.25 -8.77
C GLN A 161 8.45 14.67 -9.84
N GLN A 162 7.56 15.47 -10.45
CA GLN A 162 6.71 14.99 -11.54
C GLN A 162 7.51 14.83 -12.83
N PHE A 163 8.56 15.64 -13.01
CA PHE A 163 9.45 15.58 -14.16
C PHE A 163 10.48 14.45 -14.02
N TRP A 164 11.25 14.44 -12.92
CA TRP A 164 12.37 13.52 -12.75
C TRP A 164 11.95 12.08 -12.44
N ALA A 165 10.93 11.87 -11.60
CA ALA A 165 10.60 10.50 -11.16
C ALA A 165 10.17 9.57 -12.32
N PRO A 166 9.33 9.98 -13.28
CA PRO A 166 9.01 9.13 -14.43
C PRO A 166 10.19 8.86 -15.36
N LEU A 167 11.10 9.84 -15.55
CA LEU A 167 12.30 9.66 -16.37
C LEU A 167 13.24 8.65 -15.73
N LEU A 168 13.53 8.82 -14.44
CA LEU A 168 14.35 7.86 -13.69
C LEU A 168 13.71 6.47 -13.69
N ALA A 169 12.38 6.37 -13.50
CA ALA A 169 11.67 5.10 -13.57
C ALA A 169 11.81 4.41 -14.94
N LEU A 170 11.76 5.18 -16.04
CA LEU A 170 11.86 4.67 -17.40
C LEU A 170 13.22 4.00 -17.67
N TYR A 171 14.31 4.60 -17.19
CA TYR A 171 15.67 4.13 -17.47
C TYR A 171 16.21 3.12 -16.44
N SER A 172 15.80 3.24 -15.17
CA SER A 172 16.30 2.37 -14.10
C SER A 172 15.42 1.15 -13.83
N GLY A 173 14.13 1.21 -14.18
CA GLY A 173 13.14 0.21 -13.77
C GLY A 173 12.87 0.20 -12.25
N MET A 174 13.33 1.20 -11.50
CA MET A 174 13.14 1.30 -10.05
C MET A 174 11.66 1.40 -9.68
N ARG A 175 11.29 0.84 -8.53
CA ARG A 175 9.94 1.01 -7.98
C ARG A 175 9.74 2.45 -7.51
N VAL A 176 8.51 2.93 -7.57
CA VAL A 176 8.14 4.29 -7.11
C VAL A 176 8.62 4.58 -5.68
N ASN A 177 8.61 3.59 -4.78
CA ASN A 177 9.11 3.77 -3.42
C ASN A 177 10.64 3.91 -3.35
N GLU A 178 11.38 3.23 -4.23
CA GLU A 178 12.84 3.34 -4.32
C GLU A 178 13.22 4.72 -4.87
N LEU A 179 12.50 5.20 -5.90
CA LEU A 179 12.67 6.55 -6.44
C LEU A 179 12.37 7.65 -5.40
N GLY A 180 11.34 7.45 -4.57
CA GLY A 180 10.98 8.41 -3.53
C GLY A 180 11.96 8.50 -2.36
N GLN A 181 12.89 7.56 -2.25
CA GLN A 181 13.93 7.51 -1.21
C GLN A 181 15.33 7.81 -1.77
N LEU A 182 15.41 8.21 -3.04
CA LEU A 182 16.67 8.49 -3.71
C LEU A 182 17.22 9.85 -3.27
N TYR A 183 18.38 9.84 -2.62
CA TYR A 183 19.14 11.04 -2.29
C TYR A 183 20.20 11.30 -3.35
N ALA A 184 20.52 12.58 -3.58
CA ALA A 184 21.57 12.98 -4.51
C ALA A 184 22.94 12.38 -4.12
N ASP A 185 23.22 12.28 -2.82
CA ASP A 185 24.47 11.71 -2.29
C ASP A 185 24.60 10.19 -2.55
N GLY A 186 23.49 9.52 -2.88
CA GLY A 186 23.48 8.12 -3.27
C GLY A 186 23.69 7.89 -4.77
N LEU A 187 23.97 8.94 -5.55
CA LEU A 187 24.20 8.88 -6.99
C LEU A 187 25.69 9.09 -7.30
N ASP A 188 26.33 8.03 -7.78
CA ASP A 188 27.67 8.13 -8.35
C ASP A 188 27.60 8.50 -9.83
N CYS A 189 28.30 9.57 -10.20
CA CYS A 189 28.48 9.95 -11.60
C CYS A 189 29.47 8.98 -12.27
N VAL A 190 28.95 7.89 -12.84
CA VAL A 190 29.73 6.95 -13.66
C VAL A 190 29.54 7.33 -15.14
N ASN A 191 30.65 7.60 -15.83
CA ASN A 191 30.70 8.19 -17.17
C ASN A 191 30.07 9.59 -17.22
N ARG A 192 30.89 10.60 -16.90
CA ARG A 192 30.58 11.99 -17.27
C ARG A 192 30.37 12.05 -18.79
N ILE A 193 29.12 12.16 -19.24
CA ILE A 193 28.82 12.76 -20.55
C ILE A 193 29.04 14.27 -20.36
N CYS A 194 30.29 14.67 -20.16
CA CYS A 194 30.70 16.06 -20.29
C CYS A 194 31.15 16.20 -21.73
N ASP A 195 30.26 16.63 -22.60
CA ASP A 195 30.67 17.04 -23.93
C ASP A 195 31.52 18.30 -23.77
N SER A 196 32.83 18.13 -23.84
CA SER A 196 33.84 19.14 -23.50
C SER A 196 33.96 20.28 -24.52
N GLN A 197 32.91 20.55 -25.31
CA GLN A 197 32.92 21.63 -26.31
C GLN A 197 31.66 22.50 -26.32
N SER A 198 31.15 22.87 -25.14
CA SER A 198 30.49 24.17 -24.94
C SER A 198 30.01 24.25 -23.49
N GLY A 199 30.47 25.27 -22.77
CA GLY A 199 29.79 25.69 -21.55
C GLY A 199 28.33 26.04 -21.87
N ALA A 200 27.44 25.72 -20.92
CA ALA A 200 25.99 25.68 -21.02
C ALA A 200 25.44 24.34 -21.54
N PHE A 201 24.73 23.66 -20.63
CA PHE A 201 23.67 22.73 -21.00
C PHE A 201 22.63 23.60 -21.74
N GLU A 202 22.75 23.72 -23.07
CA GLU A 202 21.75 24.43 -23.85
C GLU A 202 20.51 23.54 -23.85
N VAL A 203 19.63 23.81 -22.89
CA VAL A 203 18.29 23.25 -22.88
C VAL A 203 17.61 23.84 -24.12
N SER A 204 17.63 23.11 -25.23
CA SER A 204 16.79 23.37 -26.40
C SER A 204 15.44 23.89 -25.90
N GLY A 205 15.06 25.09 -26.37
CA GLY A 205 14.18 26.07 -25.70
C GLY A 205 12.76 25.62 -25.33
N ALA A 206 12.43 24.33 -25.44
CA ALA A 206 11.19 23.74 -24.96
C ALA A 206 11.20 23.36 -23.46
N LEU A 207 12.37 23.28 -22.81
CA LEU A 207 12.50 22.69 -21.46
C LEU A 207 13.21 23.59 -20.41
N HIS A 208 13.40 24.88 -20.67
CA HIS A 208 14.01 25.79 -19.69
C HIS A 208 13.14 25.88 -18.41
N ARG A 209 13.73 25.54 -17.25
CA ARG A 209 13.07 25.58 -15.93
C ARG A 209 14.03 26.17 -14.88
N PRO A 210 13.55 27.07 -13.99
CA PRO A 210 14.40 27.68 -12.96
C PRO A 210 15.11 26.67 -12.05
N TRP A 211 14.44 25.57 -11.71
CA TRP A 211 15.01 24.50 -10.86
C TRP A 211 15.94 23.53 -11.59
N ILE A 212 16.05 23.61 -12.92
CA ILE A 212 17.02 22.80 -13.69
C ILE A 212 18.37 23.52 -13.71
N GLU A 213 18.40 24.85 -13.67
CA GLU A 213 19.64 25.64 -13.65
C GLU A 213 20.30 25.66 -12.25
N GLU A 214 19.50 25.61 -11.18
CA GLU A 214 19.99 25.42 -9.80
C GLU A 214 20.62 24.03 -9.57
N ALA A 215 20.39 23.07 -10.47
CA ALA A 215 21.06 21.76 -10.44
C ALA A 215 22.41 21.76 -11.19
N SER A 216 23.00 22.93 -11.45
CA SER A 216 24.40 23.04 -11.82
C SER A 216 25.24 22.51 -10.65
N CYS A 217 26.09 21.52 -10.96
CA CYS A 217 26.89 20.78 -10.02
C CYS A 217 27.53 21.71 -8.97
N LEU A 218 27.17 21.51 -7.70
CA LEU A 218 28.01 22.02 -6.61
C LEU A 218 29.44 21.53 -6.90
N PRO A 219 30.44 22.44 -6.94
CA PRO A 219 31.82 22.02 -7.11
C PRO A 219 32.15 21.05 -5.98
N ALA A 220 32.88 19.98 -6.30
CA ALA A 220 33.37 19.02 -5.32
C ALA A 220 34.18 19.77 -4.24
N GLY A 221 33.51 20.12 -3.15
CA GLY A 221 34.09 20.76 -1.98
C GLY A 221 34.63 19.67 -1.07
N SER A 222 35.94 19.76 -0.83
CA SER A 222 36.81 19.08 0.13
C SER A 222 36.15 18.38 1.34
N PRO A 223 36.78 17.31 1.89
CA PRO A 223 36.22 16.54 3.00
C PRO A 223 35.94 17.44 4.22
N PRO A 224 34.87 17.17 4.99
CA PRO A 224 34.53 18.00 6.13
C PRO A 224 35.62 17.88 7.20
N GLY A 225 36.28 19.01 7.48
CA GLY A 225 37.12 19.17 8.66
C GLY A 225 36.27 19.09 9.93
N ASP A 226 36.86 18.48 10.96
CA ASP A 226 36.33 18.35 12.31
C ASP A 226 35.71 19.66 12.82
N HIS A 227 34.39 19.67 13.02
CA HIS A 227 33.76 20.58 13.97
C HIS A 227 32.74 19.83 14.83
N ALA A 228 33.09 19.78 16.10
CA ALA A 228 32.31 19.25 17.22
C ALA A 228 30.98 20.01 17.41
N GLY A 229 29.97 19.29 17.90
CA GLY A 229 29.02 19.84 18.89
C GLY A 229 27.54 19.99 18.49
N HIS A 230 26.76 18.93 18.78
CA HIS A 230 25.36 18.94 19.30
C HIS A 230 24.18 19.54 18.48
N PRO A 231 22.91 19.26 18.86
CA PRO A 231 22.29 17.96 19.13
C PRO A 231 21.05 17.72 18.26
N VAL A 232 20.67 16.45 18.15
CA VAL A 232 19.50 15.94 17.43
C VAL A 232 18.20 16.33 18.15
N TYR A 233 17.23 16.84 17.39
CA TYR A 233 15.79 16.73 17.66
C TYR A 233 15.11 16.11 16.44
#